data_AF-A0A920T2D2-F1
#
_entry.id   AF-A0A920T2D2-F1
#
_cell.length_a   1.000
_cell.length_b   1.000
_cell.length_c   1.000
_cell.angle_alpha   90.00
_cell.angle_beta   90.00
_cell.angle_gamma   90.00
#
_symmetry.space_group_name_H-M   'P 1'
#
loop_
_entity.id
_entity.type
_entity.pdbx_description
1 polymer ?
#
loop_
_entity_poly.entity_id
_entity_poly.type
_entity_poly.pdbx_seq_one_letter_code
_entity_poly.pdbx_strand_id
1 'polypeptide(L)'
;MNILLLISIIISITIFIYFSYNTTESYLNPTQPYLVVNHTLSYFEQNPIVCYVYESEKDMDVQFFKQIIGNNIPYSITTNPNMRLKADLALFPEVTILDEIKNKNTGEWDNSEFPYNFMSNIADLSFSVIQLADNPDKITSFSELINSHIYIKKGGYVQELFDNLFSFMFTDKKPKITYYTNDTEATNALINYECDVIGILMHHPNLYVMKLSYQTKINIIPWELDSKLVDTFKYHFKGLHNTNISLKNYRYSDFNTELKSYGYSNSLFIKKTFPNEAAKQITNLVFQKEGIIRSKAIGGSIYIPFHNGTKEWLIEKGLVSINYGNEDPSCVLLAGKSPCVGNAAKYAKLAYEREFWGSQTPNDQSAYQFILNAHKNKDDPDYSKLYNTVLENSNMCFEDTSIRHEHWCKDAGLTWDKPCLTNEECPFYKKNMNYPNDFGKCINGFCEMPLGIKRKGYTQIQENTKPICHNCPSKNPFCCRQTVNMPTPDYAFYNDRTKRLENRQELELRGIIV
;
A
#
# COMPACT_ATOMS: atom_id res chain seq x y z
N MET A 1 13.27 76.40 38.09
CA MET A 1 12.87 75.09 37.57
C MET A 1 13.85 74.52 36.53
N ASN A 2 15.16 74.82 36.62
CA ASN A 2 16.16 74.37 35.63
C ASN A 2 17.30 73.53 36.22
N ILE A 3 17.46 73.48 37.55
CA ILE A 3 18.53 72.70 38.19
C ILE A 3 18.16 71.21 38.31
N LEU A 4 16.90 70.91 38.64
CA LEU A 4 16.39 69.53 38.70
C LEU A 4 16.43 68.82 37.33
N LEU A 5 16.18 69.56 36.24
CA LEU A 5 16.23 69.01 34.89
C LEU A 5 17.69 68.72 34.48
N LEU A 6 18.62 69.60 34.85
CA LEU A 6 20.05 69.40 34.58
C LEU A 6 20.60 68.19 35.35
N ILE A 7 20.22 68.04 36.61
CA ILE A 7 20.62 66.89 37.44
C ILE A 7 20.05 65.58 36.88
N SER A 8 18.79 65.59 36.42
CA SER A 8 18.16 64.42 35.78
C SER A 8 18.88 64.00 34.49
N ILE A 9 19.27 64.97 33.65
CA ILE A 9 20.02 64.71 32.42
C ILE A 9 21.41 64.17 32.73
N ILE A 10 22.12 64.75 33.71
CA ILE A 10 23.45 64.26 34.12
C ILE A 10 23.35 62.84 34.66
N ILE A 11 22.40 62.53 35.54
CA ILE A 11 22.21 61.18 36.07
C ILE A 11 21.90 60.18 34.94
N SER A 12 21.04 60.57 33.98
CA SER A 12 20.69 59.70 32.84
C SER A 12 21.90 59.43 31.95
N ILE A 13 22.76 60.43 31.70
CA ILE A 13 23.99 60.27 30.93
C ILE A 13 24.99 59.40 31.69
N THR A 14 25.14 59.58 33.01
CA THR A 14 26.06 58.76 33.81
C THR A 14 25.60 57.30 33.87
N ILE A 15 24.29 57.05 33.97
CA ILE A 15 23.71 55.69 33.90
C ILE A 15 23.94 55.09 32.51
N PHE A 16 23.74 55.85 31.43
CA PHE A 16 23.98 55.38 30.07
C PHE A 16 25.46 55.07 29.81
N ILE A 17 26.38 55.89 30.31
CA ILE A 17 27.82 55.65 30.23
C ILE A 17 28.20 54.42 31.08
N TYR A 18 27.63 54.26 32.27
CA TYR A 18 27.88 53.10 33.12
C TYR A 18 27.37 51.79 32.47
N PHE A 19 26.18 51.80 31.86
CA PHE A 19 25.67 50.64 31.13
C PHE A 19 26.45 50.34 29.86
N SER A 20 26.87 51.37 29.10
CA SER A 20 27.67 51.16 27.88
C SER A 20 29.09 50.65 28.19
N TYR A 21 29.71 51.07 29.31
CA TYR A 21 30.99 50.53 29.77
C TYR A 21 30.90 49.09 30.31
N ASN A 22 29.76 48.71 30.91
CA ASN A 22 29.56 47.34 31.43
C ASN A 22 29.01 46.35 30.39
N THR A 23 28.78 46.76 29.15
CA THR A 23 28.40 45.86 28.04
C THR A 23 29.55 45.51 27.09
N THR A 24 30.79 45.87 27.44
CA THR A 24 31.99 45.46 26.70
C THR A 24 32.96 44.69 27.60
N GLU A 25 32.55 43.50 28.04
CA GLU A 25 33.49 42.40 28.31
C GLU A 25 33.69 41.64 26.98
N SER A 26 34.76 41.94 26.24
CA SER A 26 36.08 41.29 26.34
C SER A 26 36.14 39.89 25.69
N TYR A 27 35.85 39.84 24.38
CA TYR A 27 36.57 38.90 23.52
C TYR A 27 38.02 39.38 23.42
N LEU A 28 38.88 38.86 24.30
CA LEU A 28 40.33 38.65 24.09
C LEU A 28 40.91 38.16 25.44
N ASN A 29 40.69 36.88 25.73
CA ASN A 29 41.43 36.18 26.77
C ASN A 29 42.26 35.08 26.06
N PRO A 30 43.55 35.31 25.77
CA PRO A 30 44.37 34.39 24.98
C PRO A 30 45.01 33.31 25.87
N THR A 31 44.21 32.61 26.69
CA THR A 31 44.64 31.43 27.47
C THR A 31 43.47 30.51 27.83
N GLN A 32 42.44 30.43 26.99
CA GLN A 32 41.56 29.26 26.98
C GLN A 32 42.19 28.25 26.01
N PRO A 33 42.62 27.05 26.46
CA PRO A 33 43.01 26.01 25.52
C PRO A 33 41.80 25.80 24.61
N TYR A 34 42.00 25.94 23.30
CA TYR A 34 41.02 25.59 22.31
C TYR A 34 40.44 24.24 22.72
N LEU A 35 39.22 24.24 23.23
CA LEU A 35 38.42 23.04 23.25
C LEU A 35 38.25 22.75 21.77
N VAL A 36 39.18 21.96 21.21
CA VAL A 36 38.92 21.13 20.06
C VAL A 36 37.82 20.22 20.57
N VAL A 37 36.58 20.71 20.51
CA VAL A 37 35.42 19.86 20.59
C VAL A 37 35.64 18.96 19.39
N ASN A 38 36.09 17.73 19.64
CA ASN A 38 36.16 16.69 18.65
C ASN A 38 34.71 16.48 18.19
N HIS A 39 34.30 17.28 17.21
CA HIS A 39 32.99 17.19 16.60
C HIS A 39 32.95 15.87 15.87
N THR A 40 32.41 14.87 16.56
CA THR A 40 32.21 13.56 15.98
C THR A 40 31.06 13.71 15.01
N LEU A 41 31.37 13.72 13.71
CA LEU A 41 30.37 13.86 12.66
C LEU A 41 29.28 12.82 12.85
N SER A 42 28.03 13.26 12.81
CA SER A 42 26.87 12.39 12.83
C SER A 42 26.86 11.44 11.64
N TYR A 43 26.10 10.35 11.74
CA TYR A 43 25.98 9.36 10.66
C TYR A 43 25.66 10.01 9.30
N PHE A 44 24.75 11.00 9.29
CA PHE A 44 24.31 11.66 8.06
C PHE A 44 25.28 12.70 7.51
N GLU A 45 26.13 13.28 8.36
CA GLU A 45 27.22 14.14 7.88
C GLU A 45 28.32 13.32 7.20
N GLN A 46 28.55 12.10 7.67
CA GLN A 46 29.48 11.16 7.03
C GLN A 46 28.87 10.48 5.79
N ASN A 47 27.55 10.32 5.78
CA ASN A 47 26.80 9.60 4.74
C ASN A 47 25.56 10.41 4.31
N PRO A 48 25.73 11.42 3.43
CA PRO A 48 24.59 12.18 2.91
C PRO A 48 23.60 11.27 2.18
N ILE A 49 22.31 11.43 2.47
CA ILE A 49 21.26 10.58 1.91
C ILE A 49 21.10 10.88 0.42
N VAL A 50 20.95 9.83 -0.40
CA VAL A 50 20.52 9.97 -1.79
C VAL A 50 19.04 9.69 -1.91
N CYS A 51 18.26 10.70 -2.31
CA CYS A 51 16.82 10.60 -2.56
C CYS A 51 16.56 10.50 -4.07
N TYR A 52 15.83 9.47 -4.51
CA TYR A 52 15.40 9.34 -5.90
C TYR A 52 14.00 9.88 -6.11
N VAL A 53 13.84 10.62 -7.21
CA VAL A 53 12.54 11.03 -7.78
C VAL A 53 12.59 10.84 -9.30
N TYR A 54 11.45 10.64 -9.94
CA TYR A 54 11.40 10.64 -11.40
C TYR A 54 11.58 12.06 -11.95
N GLU A 55 12.31 12.22 -13.06
CA GLU A 55 12.54 13.56 -13.65
C GLU A 55 11.22 14.24 -14.05
N SER A 56 10.26 13.48 -14.55
CA SER A 56 8.92 13.95 -14.96
C SER A 56 8.06 14.45 -13.80
N GLU A 57 8.33 14.02 -12.57
CA GLU A 57 7.57 14.34 -11.35
C GLU A 57 8.40 15.13 -10.31
N LYS A 58 9.63 15.48 -10.69
CA LYS A 58 10.65 16.14 -9.87
C LYS A 58 10.13 17.35 -9.11
N ASP A 59 9.40 18.25 -9.75
CA ASP A 59 8.95 19.49 -9.13
C ASP A 59 8.05 19.24 -7.91
N MET A 60 7.22 18.19 -7.94
CA MET A 60 6.33 17.84 -6.83
C MET A 60 7.09 17.10 -5.73
N ASP A 61 7.85 16.08 -6.11
CA ASP A 61 8.51 15.18 -5.18
C ASP A 61 9.67 15.87 -4.43
N VAL A 62 10.39 16.78 -5.11
CA VAL A 62 11.42 17.63 -4.48
C VAL A 62 10.81 18.50 -3.38
N GLN A 63 9.61 19.04 -3.59
CA GLN A 63 8.96 19.89 -2.58
C GLN A 63 8.56 19.07 -1.36
N PHE A 64 8.14 17.81 -1.54
CA PHE A 64 7.91 16.91 -0.42
C PHE A 64 9.18 16.72 0.44
N PHE A 65 10.31 16.35 -0.19
CA PHE A 65 11.56 16.16 0.55
C PHE A 65 12.01 17.44 1.26
N LYS A 66 11.88 18.61 0.61
CA LYS A 66 12.17 19.91 1.22
C LYS A 66 11.28 20.22 2.42
N GLN A 67 9.98 19.92 2.35
CA GLN A 67 9.04 20.21 3.42
C GLN A 67 9.21 19.29 4.64
N ILE A 68 9.59 18.03 4.41
CA ILE A 68 9.65 17.01 5.46
C ILE A 68 11.06 16.87 6.03
N ILE A 69 12.08 16.70 5.18
CA ILE A 69 13.47 16.56 5.63
C ILE A 69 14.05 17.94 5.97
N GLY A 70 13.73 18.97 5.18
CA GLY A 70 14.20 20.34 5.41
C GLY A 70 15.72 20.41 5.46
N ASN A 71 16.26 21.14 6.44
CA ASN A 71 17.70 21.21 6.70
C ASN A 71 18.14 20.29 7.86
N ASN A 72 17.25 19.38 8.32
CA ASN A 72 17.52 18.57 9.50
C ASN A 72 18.59 17.49 9.25
N ILE A 73 18.71 17.03 7.99
CA ILE A 73 19.62 15.96 7.58
C ILE A 73 20.22 16.33 6.22
N PRO A 74 21.53 16.16 5.98
CA PRO A 74 22.12 16.28 4.65
C PRO A 74 21.57 15.24 3.66
N TYR A 75 21.03 15.70 2.53
CA TYR A 75 20.58 14.83 1.44
C TYR A 75 20.83 15.47 0.07
N SER A 76 20.81 14.64 -0.96
CA SER A 76 20.84 15.02 -2.37
C SER A 76 19.67 14.39 -3.10
N ILE A 77 19.18 15.07 -4.14
CA ILE A 77 18.13 14.53 -5.00
C ILE A 77 18.75 14.12 -6.33
N THR A 78 18.44 12.91 -6.78
CA THR A 78 18.85 12.39 -8.09
C THR A 78 17.65 11.94 -8.89
N THR A 79 17.71 12.17 -10.19
CA THR A 79 16.72 11.69 -11.17
C THR A 79 17.33 10.66 -12.14
N ASN A 80 18.58 10.24 -11.88
CA ASN A 80 19.27 9.23 -12.66
C ASN A 80 18.52 7.89 -12.55
N PRO A 81 17.99 7.33 -13.65
CA PRO A 81 17.23 6.08 -13.63
C PRO A 81 18.01 4.90 -13.02
N ASN A 82 19.33 4.89 -13.13
CA ASN A 82 20.19 3.84 -12.54
C ASN A 82 20.19 3.87 -11.01
N MET A 83 19.76 4.97 -10.40
CA MET A 83 19.62 5.12 -8.95
C MET A 83 18.22 4.79 -8.44
N ARG A 84 17.24 4.55 -9.32
CA ARG A 84 15.83 4.31 -8.95
C ARG A 84 15.65 3.26 -7.87
N LEU A 85 16.40 2.16 -7.95
CA LEU A 85 16.36 1.04 -7.00
C LEU A 85 17.62 0.94 -6.13
N LYS A 86 18.45 2.00 -6.10
CA LYS A 86 19.74 2.02 -5.38
C LYS A 86 19.87 3.18 -4.40
N ALA A 87 19.07 4.23 -4.58
CA ALA A 87 18.98 5.36 -3.68
C ALA A 87 18.56 4.93 -2.28
N ASP A 88 18.89 5.73 -1.28
CA ASP A 88 18.57 5.43 0.12
C ASP A 88 17.08 5.63 0.39
N LEU A 89 16.51 6.69 -0.18
CA LEU A 89 15.08 6.99 -0.13
C LEU A 89 14.54 7.11 -1.55
N ALA A 90 13.30 6.68 -1.77
CA ALA A 90 12.62 6.86 -3.04
C ALA A 90 11.12 7.11 -2.84
N LEU A 91 10.54 7.96 -3.69
CA LEU A 91 9.13 8.32 -3.68
C LEU A 91 8.48 7.91 -5.01
N PHE A 92 7.50 7.01 -4.95
CA PHE A 92 6.74 6.57 -6.12
C PHE A 92 5.49 5.78 -5.69
N PRO A 93 4.57 5.45 -6.63
CA PRO A 93 3.46 4.55 -6.37
C PRO A 93 3.94 3.14 -6.00
N GLU A 94 3.31 2.49 -5.01
CA GLU A 94 3.71 1.14 -4.55
C GLU A 94 3.82 0.12 -5.70
N VAL A 95 2.88 0.18 -6.64
CA VAL A 95 2.83 -0.69 -7.82
C VAL A 95 4.11 -0.64 -8.67
N THR A 96 4.83 0.50 -8.69
CA THR A 96 6.07 0.62 -9.45
C THR A 96 7.23 -0.19 -8.88
N ILE A 97 7.28 -0.42 -7.55
CA ILE A 97 8.23 -1.40 -6.99
C ILE A 97 7.78 -2.80 -7.37
N LEU A 98 6.49 -3.09 -7.17
CA LEU A 98 5.95 -4.43 -7.35
C LEU A 98 6.14 -4.92 -8.79
N ASP A 99 6.01 -4.03 -9.77
CA ASP A 99 6.21 -4.32 -11.19
C ASP A 99 7.70 -4.41 -11.59
N GLU A 100 8.62 -3.76 -10.87
CA GLU A 100 10.04 -3.75 -11.22
C GLU A 100 10.80 -5.01 -10.81
N ILE A 101 10.29 -5.75 -9.83
CA ILE A 101 10.84 -7.06 -9.45
C ILE A 101 10.56 -8.11 -10.52
N LYS A 102 9.61 -7.82 -11.41
CA LYS A 102 9.37 -8.58 -12.62
C LYS A 102 10.38 -8.14 -13.68
N ASN A 103 11.43 -8.94 -13.93
CA ASN A 103 12.41 -8.63 -14.97
C ASN A 103 11.70 -8.52 -16.34
N LYS A 104 11.58 -7.29 -16.87
CA LYS A 104 10.88 -6.99 -18.14
C LYS A 104 11.49 -7.71 -19.35
N ASN A 105 12.73 -8.20 -19.26
CA ASN A 105 13.46 -8.80 -20.38
C ASN A 105 13.48 -10.35 -20.38
N THR A 106 13.33 -11.01 -19.22
CA THR A 106 13.35 -12.47 -19.13
C THR A 106 12.03 -13.06 -18.62
N GLY A 107 11.17 -12.24 -18.01
CA GLY A 107 9.99 -12.73 -17.29
C GLY A 107 10.34 -13.52 -16.01
N GLU A 108 11.63 -13.65 -15.68
CA GLU A 108 12.12 -14.33 -14.48
C GLU A 108 12.05 -13.40 -13.27
N TRP A 109 11.67 -13.97 -12.14
CA TRP A 109 11.78 -13.32 -10.84
C TRP A 109 13.25 -13.34 -10.42
N ASP A 110 13.85 -12.15 -10.27
CA ASP A 110 15.08 -12.09 -9.52
C ASP A 110 14.71 -12.34 -8.05
N ASN A 111 15.11 -13.49 -7.51
CA ASN A 111 14.98 -13.81 -6.09
C ASN A 111 15.72 -12.80 -5.19
N SER A 112 16.36 -11.77 -5.74
CA SER A 112 16.72 -10.56 -5.01
C SER A 112 15.51 -10.03 -4.25
N GLU A 113 15.57 -10.11 -2.92
CA GLU A 113 14.61 -9.45 -2.04
C GLU A 113 14.41 -7.98 -2.46
N PHE A 114 13.17 -7.48 -2.32
CA PHE A 114 12.82 -6.07 -2.48
C PHE A 114 13.96 -5.15 -2.00
N PRO A 115 14.57 -4.30 -2.86
CA PRO A 115 15.67 -3.42 -2.43
C PRO A 115 15.18 -2.35 -1.45
N TYR A 116 13.87 -2.18 -1.37
CA TYR A 116 13.18 -1.20 -0.54
C TYR A 116 12.22 -1.86 0.44
N ASN A 117 12.18 -1.30 1.64
CA ASN A 117 11.08 -1.46 2.56
C ASN A 117 10.17 -0.22 2.53
N PHE A 118 8.92 -0.43 2.93
CA PHE A 118 7.95 0.63 3.07
C PHE A 118 8.32 1.52 4.28
N MET A 119 8.16 2.83 4.14
CA MET A 119 8.27 3.76 5.27
C MET A 119 6.93 4.45 5.54
N SER A 120 6.30 5.07 4.55
CA SER A 120 5.12 5.91 4.78
C SER A 120 4.29 6.14 3.53
N ASN A 121 2.97 6.17 3.65
CA ASN A 121 2.11 6.74 2.60
C ASN A 121 2.15 8.27 2.72
N ILE A 122 2.51 8.93 1.62
CA ILE A 122 2.63 10.38 1.56
C ILE A 122 1.32 11.02 1.09
N ALA A 123 0.75 10.51 0.01
CA ALA A 123 -0.38 11.09 -0.69
C ALA A 123 -1.07 10.06 -1.59
N ASP A 124 -2.36 10.23 -1.82
CA ASP A 124 -3.09 9.43 -2.81
C ASP A 124 -3.01 10.14 -4.17
N LEU A 125 -2.71 9.36 -5.21
CA LEU A 125 -2.69 9.79 -6.61
C LEU A 125 -3.96 9.28 -7.27
N SER A 126 -4.67 10.16 -7.96
CA SER A 126 -5.94 9.81 -8.63
C SER A 126 -5.76 9.79 -10.13
N PHE A 127 -6.22 8.73 -10.80
CA PHE A 127 -6.41 8.77 -12.24
C PHE A 127 -7.51 9.77 -12.57
N SER A 128 -7.26 10.63 -13.53
CA SER A 128 -8.29 11.46 -14.15
C SER A 128 -7.82 11.94 -15.51
N VAL A 129 -8.73 12.48 -16.29
CA VAL A 129 -8.39 13.23 -17.49
C VAL A 129 -8.95 14.64 -17.36
N ILE A 130 -8.25 15.61 -17.94
CA ILE A 130 -8.68 17.01 -18.00
C ILE A 130 -9.10 17.32 -19.43
N GLN A 131 -10.27 17.91 -19.59
CA GLN A 131 -10.74 18.44 -20.87
C GLN A 131 -11.15 19.90 -20.73
N LEU A 132 -11.31 20.59 -21.87
CA LEU A 132 -11.98 21.89 -21.88
C LEU A 132 -13.47 21.74 -21.53
N ALA A 133 -14.01 22.72 -20.81
CA ALA A 133 -15.42 22.70 -20.40
C ALA A 133 -16.37 22.86 -21.59
N ASP A 134 -15.92 23.54 -22.63
CA ASP A 134 -16.60 23.80 -23.91
C ASP A 134 -16.16 22.83 -25.03
N ASN A 135 -15.48 21.72 -24.69
CA ASN A 135 -15.14 20.69 -25.65
C ASN A 135 -16.42 20.18 -26.36
N PRO A 136 -16.51 20.25 -27.71
CA PRO A 136 -17.69 19.79 -28.45
C PRO A 136 -17.96 18.29 -28.27
N ASP A 137 -16.90 17.49 -28.17
CA ASP A 137 -16.97 16.04 -27.97
C ASP A 137 -16.81 15.74 -26.47
N LYS A 138 -17.82 16.16 -25.69
CA LYS A 138 -17.78 16.08 -24.22
C LYS A 138 -17.65 14.62 -23.76
N ILE A 139 -16.46 14.28 -23.27
CA ILE A 139 -16.18 12.98 -22.67
C ILE A 139 -16.77 12.98 -21.25
N THR A 140 -17.50 11.93 -20.91
CA THR A 140 -18.11 11.81 -19.57
C THR A 140 -17.54 10.66 -18.76
N SER A 141 -16.83 9.73 -19.39
CA SER A 141 -16.34 8.51 -18.76
C SER A 141 -15.04 8.02 -19.39
N PHE A 142 -14.30 7.17 -18.66
CA PHE A 142 -13.06 6.59 -19.17
C PHE A 142 -13.28 5.63 -20.36
N SER A 143 -14.46 5.01 -20.51
CA SER A 143 -14.74 4.10 -21.63
C SER A 143 -14.80 4.82 -22.97
N GLU A 144 -15.21 6.10 -22.97
CA GLU A 144 -15.28 6.94 -24.17
C GLU A 144 -13.90 7.35 -24.70
N LEU A 145 -12.86 7.28 -23.86
CA LEU A 145 -11.48 7.66 -24.21
C LEU A 145 -10.93 6.89 -25.40
N ILE A 146 -11.48 5.71 -25.71
CA ILE A 146 -11.09 4.85 -26.84
C ILE A 146 -11.10 5.58 -28.20
N ASN A 147 -11.91 6.63 -28.34
CA ASN A 147 -12.02 7.41 -29.57
C ASN A 147 -11.31 8.77 -29.49
N SER A 148 -10.62 9.05 -28.38
CA SER A 148 -10.02 10.34 -28.11
C SER A 148 -8.53 10.39 -28.44
N HIS A 149 -8.03 11.60 -28.67
CA HIS A 149 -6.63 11.96 -28.67
C HIS A 149 -6.22 12.45 -27.28
N ILE A 150 -5.44 11.63 -26.59
CA ILE A 150 -5.03 11.79 -25.20
C ILE A 150 -3.58 12.25 -25.15
N TYR A 151 -3.29 13.29 -24.37
CA TYR A 151 -1.93 13.69 -24.03
C TYR A 151 -1.53 13.13 -22.67
N ILE A 152 -0.38 12.45 -22.57
CA ILE A 152 0.15 11.88 -21.33
C ILE A 152 1.59 12.38 -21.11
N LYS A 153 1.95 12.72 -19.86
CA LYS A 153 3.31 13.14 -19.53
C LYS A 153 4.30 12.02 -19.87
N LYS A 154 5.33 12.35 -20.63
CA LYS A 154 6.38 11.42 -21.04
C LYS A 154 7.32 11.12 -19.88
N GLY A 155 7.62 9.84 -19.69
CA GLY A 155 8.47 9.34 -18.63
C GLY A 155 7.74 9.23 -17.30
N GLY A 156 8.41 8.58 -16.34
CA GLY A 156 7.89 8.45 -14.98
C GLY A 156 6.78 7.44 -14.82
N TYR A 157 6.24 7.40 -13.60
CA TYR A 157 5.18 6.47 -13.24
C TYR A 157 3.84 6.85 -13.87
N VAL A 158 3.62 8.12 -14.24
CA VAL A 158 2.36 8.54 -14.89
C VAL A 158 2.21 7.83 -16.23
N GLN A 159 3.24 7.88 -17.08
CA GLN A 159 3.25 7.17 -18.36
C GLN A 159 3.04 5.67 -18.16
N GLU A 160 3.88 5.03 -17.33
CA GLU A 160 3.86 3.58 -17.12
C GLU A 160 2.48 3.08 -16.67
N LEU A 161 1.84 3.80 -15.75
CA LEU A 161 0.57 3.39 -15.17
C LEU A 161 -0.62 3.65 -16.09
N PHE A 162 -0.60 4.71 -16.91
CA PHE A 162 -1.60 4.89 -17.98
C PHE A 162 -1.42 3.86 -19.10
N ASP A 163 -0.19 3.55 -19.50
CA ASP A 163 0.09 2.55 -20.53
C ASP A 163 -0.40 1.16 -20.11
N ASN A 164 -0.16 0.80 -18.83
CA ASN A 164 -0.69 -0.43 -18.22
C ASN A 164 -2.22 -0.42 -18.17
N LEU A 165 -2.82 0.68 -17.72
CA LEU A 165 -4.27 0.83 -17.64
C LEU A 165 -4.94 0.68 -19.01
N PHE A 166 -4.47 1.43 -20.00
CA PHE A 166 -5.04 1.42 -21.34
C PHE A 166 -4.78 0.12 -22.09
N SER A 167 -3.63 -0.53 -21.89
CA SER A 167 -3.40 -1.85 -22.46
C SER A 167 -4.34 -2.91 -21.89
N PHE A 168 -4.77 -2.75 -20.64
CA PHE A 168 -5.78 -3.62 -20.02
C PHE A 168 -7.20 -3.29 -20.46
N MET A 169 -7.58 -2.00 -20.47
CA MET A 169 -8.94 -1.57 -20.81
C MET A 169 -9.26 -1.69 -22.31
N PHE A 170 -8.27 -1.49 -23.17
CA PHE A 170 -8.46 -1.27 -24.59
C PHE A 170 -7.65 -2.28 -25.42
N THR A 171 -8.13 -3.52 -25.42
CA THR A 171 -7.44 -4.66 -26.05
C THR A 171 -7.59 -4.68 -27.58
N ASP A 172 -8.78 -4.35 -28.09
CA ASP A 172 -9.12 -4.50 -29.51
C ASP A 172 -8.82 -3.22 -30.35
N LYS A 173 -8.94 -2.04 -29.74
CA LYS A 173 -8.61 -0.72 -30.31
C LYS A 173 -7.89 0.06 -29.23
N LYS A 174 -6.95 0.96 -29.56
CA LYS A 174 -6.30 1.84 -28.57
C LYS A 174 -6.62 3.30 -28.87
N PRO A 175 -6.72 4.16 -27.84
CA PRO A 175 -6.83 5.60 -28.04
C PRO A 175 -5.56 6.15 -28.72
N LYS A 176 -5.68 7.30 -29.38
CA LYS A 176 -4.50 7.99 -29.92
C LYS A 176 -3.78 8.68 -28.77
N ILE A 177 -2.54 8.31 -28.49
CA ILE A 177 -1.76 8.87 -27.37
C ILE A 177 -0.59 9.68 -27.92
N THR A 178 -0.44 10.92 -27.43
CA THR A 178 0.78 11.72 -27.59
C THR A 178 1.47 11.88 -26.24
N TYR A 179 2.78 11.61 -26.19
CA TYR A 179 3.57 11.80 -24.98
C TYR A 179 4.28 13.16 -25.00
N TYR A 180 3.96 14.03 -24.04
CA TYR A 180 4.51 15.39 -23.95
C TYR A 180 5.58 15.48 -22.87
N THR A 181 6.59 16.35 -23.03
CA THR A 181 7.62 16.55 -22.00
C THR A 181 7.39 17.81 -21.17
N ASN A 182 6.72 18.81 -21.75
CA ASN A 182 6.49 20.11 -21.13
C ASN A 182 5.01 20.35 -20.85
N ASP A 183 4.66 20.77 -19.65
CA ASP A 183 3.29 21.09 -19.25
C ASP A 183 2.67 22.21 -20.11
N THR A 184 3.48 23.15 -20.60
CA THR A 184 3.04 24.21 -21.52
C THR A 184 2.63 23.64 -22.88
N GLU A 185 3.30 22.59 -23.36
CA GLU A 185 2.97 21.91 -24.62
C GLU A 185 1.59 21.26 -24.52
N ALA A 186 1.34 20.51 -23.44
CA ALA A 186 0.05 19.87 -23.21
C ALA A 186 -1.08 20.90 -23.02
N THR A 187 -0.82 21.98 -22.28
CA THR A 187 -1.79 23.08 -22.10
C THR A 187 -2.17 23.72 -23.44
N ASN A 188 -1.19 24.03 -24.29
CA ASN A 188 -1.44 24.63 -25.60
C ASN A 188 -2.19 23.66 -26.51
N ALA A 189 -1.81 22.39 -26.52
CA ALA A 189 -2.49 21.37 -27.31
C ALA A 189 -3.97 21.24 -26.92
N LEU A 190 -4.27 21.26 -25.61
CA LEU A 190 -5.65 21.21 -25.14
C LEU A 190 -6.44 22.48 -25.51
N ILE A 191 -5.86 23.67 -25.31
CA ILE A 191 -6.52 24.96 -25.63
C ILE A 191 -6.76 25.11 -27.14
N ASN A 192 -5.86 24.60 -27.98
CA ASN A 192 -5.96 24.65 -29.43
C ASN A 192 -6.77 23.51 -30.04
N TYR A 193 -7.36 22.62 -29.23
CA TYR A 193 -8.08 21.42 -29.69
C TYR A 193 -7.20 20.47 -30.53
N GLU A 194 -5.88 20.45 -30.27
CA GLU A 194 -4.95 19.48 -30.84
C GLU A 194 -5.02 18.13 -30.10
N CYS A 195 -5.59 18.13 -28.89
CA CYS A 195 -5.99 16.94 -28.16
C CYS A 195 -7.34 17.15 -27.48
N ASP A 196 -8.02 16.04 -27.19
CA ASP A 196 -9.33 16.08 -26.54
C ASP A 196 -9.17 16.20 -25.01
N VAL A 197 -8.16 15.50 -24.48
CA VAL A 197 -7.91 15.40 -23.04
C VAL A 197 -6.43 15.29 -22.70
N ILE A 198 -6.09 15.70 -21.47
CA ILE A 198 -4.79 15.45 -20.84
C ILE A 198 -4.98 14.43 -19.72
N GLY A 199 -4.32 13.26 -19.83
CA GLY A 199 -4.30 12.24 -18.79
C GLY A 199 -3.38 12.62 -17.63
N ILE A 200 -3.91 12.55 -16.41
CA ILE A 200 -3.19 12.89 -15.19
C ILE A 200 -3.33 11.80 -14.12
N LEU A 201 -2.22 11.51 -13.43
CA LEU A 201 -2.17 10.66 -12.24
C LEU A 201 -1.39 11.43 -11.17
N MET A 202 -2.11 12.11 -10.27
CA MET A 202 -1.49 13.06 -9.35
C MET A 202 -2.28 13.22 -8.05
N HIS A 203 -1.61 13.77 -7.04
CA HIS A 203 -2.25 14.23 -5.81
C HIS A 203 -2.98 15.55 -6.04
N HIS A 204 -4.13 15.71 -5.37
CA HIS A 204 -4.93 16.94 -5.41
C HIS A 204 -4.95 17.65 -4.05
N PRO A 205 -4.71 18.98 -3.99
CA PRO A 205 -4.52 19.88 -5.12
C PRO A 205 -3.15 19.74 -5.80
N ASN A 206 -3.11 20.16 -7.06
CA ASN A 206 -1.94 20.11 -7.93
C ASN A 206 -1.72 21.46 -8.61
N LEU A 207 -0.48 21.95 -8.63
CA LEU A 207 -0.14 23.28 -9.15
C LEU A 207 -0.38 23.42 -10.66
N TYR A 208 -0.10 22.38 -11.46
CA TYR A 208 -0.34 22.38 -12.91
C TYR A 208 -1.83 22.52 -13.21
N VAL A 209 -2.67 21.66 -12.62
CA VAL A 209 -4.12 21.69 -12.77
C VAL A 209 -4.72 23.01 -12.29
N MET A 210 -4.19 23.53 -11.18
CA MET A 210 -4.59 24.83 -10.66
C MET A 210 -4.33 25.92 -11.68
N LYS A 211 -3.10 26.05 -12.19
CA LYS A 211 -2.74 27.04 -13.22
C LYS A 211 -3.62 26.93 -14.46
N LEU A 212 -3.82 25.71 -14.96
CA LEU A 212 -4.67 25.45 -16.12
C LEU A 212 -6.12 25.89 -15.86
N SER A 213 -6.70 25.57 -14.70
CA SER A 213 -8.07 25.97 -14.34
C SER A 213 -8.26 27.49 -14.25
N TYR A 214 -7.21 28.23 -13.88
CA TYR A 214 -7.27 29.70 -13.86
C TYR A 214 -7.15 30.31 -15.26
N GLN A 215 -6.43 29.65 -16.17
CA GLN A 215 -6.23 30.08 -17.56
C GLN A 215 -7.45 29.80 -18.44
N THR A 216 -8.10 28.65 -18.28
CA THR A 216 -9.26 28.25 -19.08
C THR A 216 -10.27 27.44 -18.24
N LYS A 217 -11.53 27.37 -18.70
CA LYS A 217 -12.55 26.54 -18.07
C LYS A 217 -12.30 25.08 -18.40
N ILE A 218 -12.11 24.26 -17.38
CA ILE A 218 -11.83 22.83 -17.54
C ILE A 218 -12.88 21.97 -16.82
N ASN A 219 -13.04 20.74 -17.30
CA ASN A 219 -13.68 19.65 -16.57
C ASN A 219 -12.63 18.58 -16.25
N ILE A 220 -12.74 17.97 -15.08
CA ILE A 220 -11.92 16.85 -14.61
C ILE A 220 -12.84 15.65 -14.60
N ILE A 221 -12.51 14.65 -15.41
CA ILE A 221 -13.25 13.41 -15.50
C ILE A 221 -12.47 12.37 -14.67
N PRO A 222 -13.01 11.92 -13.54
CA PRO A 222 -12.36 10.91 -12.72
C PRO A 222 -12.47 9.54 -13.40
N TRP A 223 -11.59 8.62 -13.00
CA TRP A 223 -11.77 7.23 -13.35
C TRP A 223 -12.78 6.59 -12.40
N GLU A 224 -14.02 6.47 -12.84
CA GLU A 224 -15.04 5.70 -12.15
C GLU A 224 -15.03 4.26 -12.65
N LEU A 225 -14.83 3.31 -11.72
CA LEU A 225 -14.96 1.88 -12.01
C LEU A 225 -16.36 1.40 -11.69
N ASP A 226 -16.93 0.63 -12.62
CA ASP A 226 -18.11 -0.19 -12.34
C ASP A 226 -17.80 -1.08 -11.13
N SER A 227 -18.69 -1.06 -10.13
CA SER A 227 -18.62 -1.89 -8.93
C SER A 227 -18.35 -3.37 -9.23
N LYS A 228 -18.83 -3.90 -10.36
CA LYS A 228 -18.61 -5.29 -10.80
C LYS A 228 -17.17 -5.57 -11.24
N LEU A 229 -16.44 -4.55 -11.65
CA LEU A 229 -15.07 -4.64 -12.16
C LEU A 229 -14.01 -4.32 -11.10
N VAL A 230 -14.38 -3.69 -9.97
CA VAL A 230 -13.44 -3.22 -8.95
C VAL A 230 -12.45 -4.32 -8.52
N ASP A 231 -12.94 -5.52 -8.20
CA ASP A 231 -12.05 -6.60 -7.75
C ASP A 231 -11.17 -7.14 -8.88
N THR A 232 -11.64 -7.08 -10.13
CA THR A 232 -10.83 -7.39 -11.33
C THR A 232 -9.67 -6.42 -11.49
N PHE A 233 -9.95 -5.13 -11.40
CA PHE A 233 -8.90 -4.12 -11.49
C PHE A 233 -7.95 -4.20 -10.29
N LYS A 234 -8.43 -4.36 -9.06
CA LYS A 234 -7.55 -4.51 -7.89
C LYS A 234 -6.60 -5.71 -7.97
N TYR A 235 -7.06 -6.81 -8.55
CA TYR A 235 -6.21 -7.98 -8.79
C TYR A 235 -5.11 -7.71 -9.82
N HIS A 236 -5.46 -7.09 -10.95
CA HIS A 236 -4.49 -6.81 -12.01
C HIS A 236 -3.56 -5.63 -11.72
N PHE A 237 -4.04 -4.67 -10.92
CA PHE A 237 -3.39 -3.43 -10.53
C PHE A 237 -3.19 -3.41 -9.00
N LYS A 238 -2.15 -4.09 -8.52
CA LYS A 238 -1.87 -4.19 -7.09
C LYS A 238 -1.74 -2.81 -6.45
N GLY A 239 -2.38 -2.63 -5.29
CA GLY A 239 -2.40 -1.34 -4.59
C GLY A 239 -3.43 -0.34 -5.10
N LEU A 240 -4.23 -0.69 -6.11
CA LEU A 240 -5.33 0.15 -6.57
C LEU A 240 -6.40 0.30 -5.49
N HIS A 241 -6.81 1.53 -5.22
CA HIS A 241 -7.87 1.83 -4.27
C HIS A 241 -8.63 3.11 -4.63
N ASN A 242 -9.72 3.35 -3.92
CA ASN A 242 -10.53 4.56 -4.09
C ASN A 242 -9.75 5.78 -3.62
N THR A 243 -9.71 6.81 -4.45
CA THR A 243 -9.10 8.09 -4.14
C THR A 243 -10.13 9.22 -4.31
N ASN A 244 -9.82 10.38 -3.73
CA ASN A 244 -10.69 11.55 -3.81
C ASN A 244 -9.95 12.72 -4.46
N ILE A 245 -10.61 13.39 -5.39
CA ILE A 245 -10.13 14.60 -6.05
C ILE A 245 -10.86 15.79 -5.42
N SER A 246 -10.15 16.58 -4.61
CA SER A 246 -10.70 17.81 -4.04
C SER A 246 -10.65 18.94 -5.06
N LEU A 247 -11.82 19.50 -5.38
CA LEU A 247 -11.98 20.57 -6.37
C LEU A 247 -11.89 21.97 -5.76
N LYS A 248 -11.82 22.08 -4.43
CA LYS A 248 -11.88 23.36 -3.68
C LYS A 248 -10.83 24.38 -4.07
N ASN A 249 -9.70 23.93 -4.61
CA ASN A 249 -8.57 24.79 -4.99
C ASN A 249 -8.50 25.08 -6.48
N TYR A 250 -9.47 24.60 -7.26
CA TYR A 250 -9.52 24.79 -8.71
C TYR A 250 -10.65 25.73 -9.08
N ARG A 251 -10.45 26.50 -10.15
CA ARG A 251 -11.54 27.24 -10.77
C ARG A 251 -12.35 26.27 -11.64
N TYR A 252 -13.20 25.51 -10.96
CA TYR A 252 -13.98 24.42 -11.55
C TYR A 252 -15.38 24.89 -11.97
N SER A 253 -15.89 24.31 -13.05
CA SER A 253 -17.18 24.65 -13.66
C SER A 253 -18.38 24.18 -12.83
N ASP A 254 -18.26 23.05 -12.14
CA ASP A 254 -19.35 22.44 -11.36
C ASP A 254 -19.34 22.83 -9.88
N PHE A 255 -20.51 22.76 -9.25
CA PHE A 255 -20.69 22.99 -7.81
C PHE A 255 -20.16 21.84 -6.93
N ASN A 256 -19.72 20.74 -7.53
CA ASN A 256 -19.13 19.63 -6.78
C ASN A 256 -17.82 20.06 -6.13
N THR A 257 -17.66 19.72 -4.85
CA THR A 257 -16.43 20.04 -4.11
C THR A 257 -15.42 18.89 -4.13
N GLU A 258 -15.87 17.67 -4.42
CA GLU A 258 -15.06 16.47 -4.45
C GLU A 258 -15.56 15.50 -5.53
N LEU A 259 -14.64 14.81 -6.20
CA LEU A 259 -14.93 13.70 -7.11
C LEU A 259 -14.28 12.42 -6.57
N LYS A 260 -14.92 11.28 -6.79
CA LYS A 260 -14.33 9.97 -6.46
C LYS A 260 -13.62 9.43 -7.68
N SER A 261 -12.46 8.83 -7.47
CA SER A 261 -11.69 8.16 -8.53
C SER A 261 -11.03 6.89 -7.97
N TYR A 262 -10.21 6.27 -8.80
CA TYR A 262 -9.30 5.20 -8.42
C TYR A 262 -7.85 5.61 -8.70
N GLY A 263 -6.93 5.04 -7.94
CA GLY A 263 -5.50 5.25 -8.13
C GLY A 263 -4.66 4.59 -7.05
N TYR A 264 -3.52 5.18 -6.73
CA TYR A 264 -2.48 4.54 -5.91
C TYR A 264 -1.97 5.47 -4.81
N SER A 265 -1.31 4.89 -3.82
CA SER A 265 -0.62 5.65 -2.79
C SER A 265 0.77 5.97 -3.32
N ASN A 266 1.10 7.26 -3.40
CA ASN A 266 2.47 7.70 -3.53
C ASN A 266 3.14 7.51 -2.17
N SER A 267 4.09 6.59 -2.12
CA SER A 267 4.65 6.09 -0.86
C SER A 267 6.15 6.34 -0.83
N LEU A 268 6.64 6.67 0.36
CA LEU A 268 8.05 6.80 0.66
C LEU A 268 8.61 5.43 1.02
N PHE A 269 9.69 5.09 0.37
CA PHE A 269 10.43 3.86 0.53
C PHE A 269 11.84 4.14 1.01
N ILE A 270 12.40 3.20 1.76
CA ILE A 270 13.74 3.26 2.32
C ILE A 270 14.49 1.97 2.02
N LYS A 271 15.74 2.10 1.62
CA LYS A 271 16.56 0.96 1.22
C LYS A 271 16.59 -0.06 2.36
N LYS A 272 16.38 -1.34 2.03
CA LYS A 272 16.29 -2.42 3.04
C LYS A 272 17.53 -2.53 3.92
N THR A 273 18.69 -2.23 3.37
CA THR A 273 19.98 -2.26 4.07
C THR A 273 20.32 -0.94 4.78
N PHE A 274 19.40 0.03 4.82
CA PHE A 274 19.65 1.31 5.45
C PHE A 274 19.72 1.14 6.98
N PRO A 275 20.62 1.82 7.71
CA PRO A 275 20.77 1.57 9.14
C PRO A 275 19.50 1.88 9.94
N ASN A 276 19.11 0.98 10.84
CA ASN A 276 17.86 1.08 11.62
C ASN A 276 17.74 2.41 12.39
N GLU A 277 18.78 2.82 13.11
CA GLU A 277 18.78 4.08 13.88
C GLU A 277 18.62 5.31 12.98
N ALA A 278 19.22 5.31 11.79
CA ALA A 278 19.07 6.38 10.82
C ALA A 278 17.66 6.39 10.21
N ALA A 279 17.13 5.21 9.84
CA ALA A 279 15.77 5.05 9.35
C ALA A 279 14.72 5.52 10.37
N LYS A 280 14.95 5.25 11.65
CA LYS A 280 14.11 5.69 12.78
C LYS A 280 14.09 7.21 12.93
N GLN A 281 15.23 7.88 12.78
CA GLN A 281 15.30 9.35 12.79
C GLN A 281 14.53 9.96 11.61
N ILE A 282 14.67 9.41 10.40
CA ILE A 282 13.90 9.83 9.23
C ILE A 282 12.41 9.57 9.45
N THR A 283 12.05 8.40 9.99
CA THR A 283 10.66 8.06 10.34
C THR A 283 10.07 9.11 11.27
N ASN A 284 10.81 9.55 12.28
CA ASN A 284 10.36 10.61 13.18
C ASN A 284 10.04 11.92 12.44
N LEU A 285 10.88 12.35 11.51
CA LEU A 285 10.65 13.55 10.68
C LEU A 285 9.44 13.39 9.74
N VAL A 286 9.27 12.22 9.15
CA VAL A 286 8.18 11.92 8.20
C VAL A 286 6.83 11.82 8.92
N PHE A 287 6.81 11.14 10.07
CA PHE A 287 5.59 10.82 10.80
C PHE A 287 5.17 11.97 11.71
N GLN A 288 6.09 12.80 12.19
CA GLN A 288 5.78 13.91 13.08
C GLN A 288 6.06 15.24 12.41
N LYS A 289 5.03 16.09 12.35
CA LYS A 289 5.20 17.51 12.04
C LYS A 289 4.84 18.30 13.29
N GLU A 290 5.80 19.09 13.79
CA GLU A 290 5.59 19.93 14.99
C GLU A 290 5.12 19.11 16.21
N GLY A 291 5.63 17.87 16.36
CA GLY A 291 5.27 16.96 17.45
C GLY A 291 3.95 16.20 17.26
N ILE A 292 3.18 16.50 16.21
CA ILE A 292 1.90 15.84 15.91
C ILE A 292 2.12 14.67 14.94
N ILE A 293 1.67 13.48 15.33
CA ILE A 293 1.75 12.29 14.49
C ILE A 293 0.72 12.39 13.35
N ARG A 294 1.21 12.22 12.12
CA ARG A 294 0.40 12.21 10.89
C ARG A 294 -0.26 10.85 10.73
N SER A 295 -1.58 10.81 10.86
CA SER A 295 -2.39 9.59 10.69
C SER A 295 -2.16 8.88 9.34
N LYS A 296 -2.04 9.66 8.25
CA LYS A 296 -1.78 9.12 6.91
C LYS A 296 -0.43 8.38 6.80
N ALA A 297 0.56 8.75 7.62
CA ALA A 297 1.89 8.15 7.58
C ALA A 297 1.92 6.72 8.16
N ILE A 298 1.00 6.41 9.09
CA ILE A 298 0.91 5.09 9.77
C ILE A 298 0.28 4.03 8.84
N GLY A 299 -0.13 4.45 7.64
CA GLY A 299 -0.87 3.63 6.70
C GLY A 299 -0.23 2.30 6.33
N GLY A 300 1.09 2.08 6.30
CA GLY A 300 1.63 0.78 5.88
C GLY A 300 1.27 0.36 4.44
N SER A 301 1.93 -0.69 3.94
CA SER A 301 1.58 -1.36 2.69
C SER A 301 1.21 -2.81 2.97
N ILE A 302 0.18 -3.31 2.28
CA ILE A 302 -0.22 -4.72 2.37
C ILE A 302 0.75 -5.66 1.64
N TYR A 303 1.62 -5.11 0.78
CA TYR A 303 2.53 -5.88 -0.05
C TYR A 303 4.00 -5.75 0.38
N ILE A 304 4.38 -4.60 0.93
CA ILE A 304 5.77 -4.28 1.25
C ILE A 304 5.88 -4.03 2.76
N PRO A 305 6.67 -4.82 3.52
CA PRO A 305 6.77 -4.65 4.96
C PRO A 305 7.51 -3.36 5.30
N PHE A 306 7.22 -2.83 6.50
CA PHE A 306 7.94 -1.70 7.06
C PHE A 306 9.43 -2.00 7.22
N HIS A 307 10.25 -0.96 7.10
CA HIS A 307 11.65 -1.03 7.46
C HIS A 307 11.82 -1.28 8.96
N ASN A 308 12.84 -2.05 9.37
CA ASN A 308 13.07 -2.39 10.77
C ASN A 308 13.19 -1.15 11.68
N GLY A 309 13.94 -0.12 11.27
CA GLY A 309 14.00 1.15 12.01
C GLY A 309 12.66 1.90 12.10
N THR A 310 11.80 1.80 11.08
CA THR A 310 10.44 2.36 11.14
C THR A 310 9.57 1.56 12.10
N LYS A 311 9.70 0.23 12.09
CA LYS A 311 9.02 -0.67 13.03
C LYS A 311 9.44 -0.43 14.47
N GLU A 312 10.72 -0.26 14.74
CA GLU A 312 11.24 0.12 16.05
C GLU A 312 10.63 1.45 16.52
N TRP A 313 10.55 2.45 15.64
CA TRP A 313 9.88 3.72 15.95
C TRP A 313 8.40 3.52 16.30
N LEU A 314 7.67 2.73 15.51
CA LEU A 314 6.25 2.43 15.76
C LEU A 314 6.05 1.73 17.11
N ILE A 315 6.91 0.77 17.45
CA ILE A 315 6.90 0.07 18.74
C ILE A 315 7.16 1.06 19.89
N GLU A 316 8.15 1.94 19.77
CA GLU A 316 8.47 2.94 20.80
C GLU A 316 7.35 3.95 21.03
N LYS A 317 6.63 4.33 19.98
CA LYS A 317 5.45 5.20 20.09
C LYS A 317 4.20 4.44 20.56
N GLY A 318 4.32 3.14 20.81
CA GLY A 318 3.21 2.29 21.24
C GLY A 318 2.14 2.14 20.15
N LEU A 319 2.52 2.23 18.88
CA LEU A 319 1.62 2.05 17.74
C LEU A 319 1.59 0.58 17.24
N VAL A 320 2.56 -0.23 17.67
CA VAL A 320 2.72 -1.65 17.37
C VAL A 320 3.17 -2.39 18.65
N SER A 321 2.62 -3.58 18.93
CA SER A 321 2.92 -4.39 20.13
C SER A 321 3.89 -5.55 19.87
N ILE A 322 4.51 -6.03 20.95
CA ILE A 322 5.47 -7.15 20.98
C ILE A 322 4.92 -8.43 21.64
N ASN A 323 3.70 -8.42 22.20
CA ASN A 323 3.14 -9.56 22.96
C ASN A 323 1.75 -9.98 22.50
N TYR A 324 1.51 -11.29 22.42
CA TYR A 324 0.24 -11.90 22.02
C TYR A 324 -0.57 -12.30 23.27
N GLY A 325 -1.83 -11.84 23.37
CA GLY A 325 -2.80 -12.22 24.41
C GLY A 325 -4.16 -12.60 23.82
N ASN A 326 -5.14 -12.94 24.67
CA ASN A 326 -6.49 -13.41 24.27
C ASN A 326 -7.46 -12.31 23.79
N GLU A 327 -7.01 -11.07 23.63
CA GLU A 327 -7.83 -9.95 23.16
C GLU A 327 -7.69 -9.77 21.64
N ASP A 328 -8.58 -8.96 21.05
CA ASP A 328 -8.48 -8.58 19.63
C ASP A 328 -7.05 -8.09 19.35
N PRO A 329 -6.29 -8.75 18.46
CA PRO A 329 -4.89 -8.44 18.24
C PRO A 329 -4.67 -7.02 17.70
N SER A 330 -5.74 -6.33 17.24
CA SER A 330 -5.72 -4.90 16.91
C SER A 330 -5.79 -3.95 18.13
N CYS A 331 -6.22 -4.44 19.28
CA CYS A 331 -6.31 -3.70 20.55
C CYS A 331 -5.14 -4.01 21.51
N VAL A 332 -4.53 -5.20 21.38
CA VAL A 332 -3.27 -5.57 22.07
C VAL A 332 -2.08 -4.68 21.62
N LEU A 333 -2.28 -3.87 20.58
CA LEU A 333 -1.30 -3.04 19.87
C LEU A 333 -0.83 -1.76 20.58
N LEU A 334 -1.53 -1.30 21.63
CA LEU A 334 -1.03 -0.18 22.44
C LEU A 334 -0.34 -0.78 23.66
N ALA A 335 0.99 -0.92 23.60
CA ALA A 335 1.77 -1.43 24.72
C ALA A 335 1.41 -0.73 26.05
N GLY A 336 0.75 -1.45 26.95
CA GLY A 336 0.76 -1.19 28.39
C GLY A 336 0.09 0.09 28.93
N LYS A 337 -0.81 0.78 28.21
CA LYS A 337 -1.56 1.93 28.79
C LYS A 337 -3.02 1.99 28.33
N SER A 338 -3.91 1.56 29.23
CA SER A 338 -5.37 1.79 29.23
C SER A 338 -6.16 1.20 28.04
N PRO A 339 -7.46 0.85 28.19
CA PRO A 339 -8.30 0.42 27.07
C PRO A 339 -8.27 1.41 25.90
N CYS A 340 -8.10 0.85 24.71
CA CYS A 340 -7.97 1.54 23.44
C CYS A 340 -9.26 2.31 23.10
N VAL A 341 -9.24 3.65 23.21
CA VAL A 341 -10.39 4.51 22.86
C VAL A 341 -9.98 5.63 21.92
N GLY A 342 -10.91 6.05 21.05
CA GLY A 342 -10.72 7.19 20.15
C GLY A 342 -9.73 6.93 18.99
N ASN A 343 -8.97 7.95 18.61
CA ASN A 343 -8.12 7.93 17.40
C ASN A 343 -6.97 6.92 17.47
N ALA A 344 -6.44 6.63 18.66
CA ALA A 344 -5.35 5.69 18.85
C ALA A 344 -5.75 4.26 18.43
N ALA A 345 -6.98 3.84 18.76
CA ALA A 345 -7.53 2.55 18.34
C ALA A 345 -7.67 2.43 16.83
N LYS A 346 -8.12 3.50 16.18
CA LYS A 346 -8.24 3.56 14.73
C LYS A 346 -6.87 3.39 14.05
N TYR A 347 -5.83 4.03 14.56
CA TYR A 347 -4.49 3.95 13.97
C TYR A 347 -3.83 2.59 14.20
N ALA A 348 -3.99 2.03 15.40
CA ALA A 348 -3.45 0.73 15.73
C ALA A 348 -4.09 -0.35 14.83
N LYS A 349 -5.43 -0.35 14.69
CA LYS A 349 -6.13 -1.26 13.78
C LYS A 349 -5.65 -1.15 12.33
N LEU A 350 -5.48 0.07 11.82
CA LEU A 350 -4.95 0.31 10.48
C LEU A 350 -3.53 -0.22 10.29
N ALA A 351 -2.66 -0.03 11.29
CA ALA A 351 -1.30 -0.57 11.26
C ALA A 351 -1.33 -2.10 11.23
N TYR A 352 -2.09 -2.75 12.10
CA TYR A 352 -2.16 -4.21 12.18
C TYR A 352 -2.80 -4.90 10.98
N GLU A 353 -3.88 -4.34 10.43
CA GLU A 353 -4.47 -4.83 9.18
C GLU A 353 -3.47 -4.82 8.01
N ARG A 354 -2.40 -4.03 8.11
CA ARG A 354 -1.43 -3.79 7.03
C ARG A 354 0.00 -4.23 7.37
N GLU A 355 0.32 -4.59 8.62
CA GLU A 355 1.68 -4.99 9.04
C GLU A 355 1.99 -6.48 8.79
N PHE A 356 1.01 -7.29 8.39
CA PHE A 356 1.18 -8.69 7.95
C PHE A 356 2.37 -9.43 8.60
N TRP A 357 2.14 -9.93 9.81
CA TRP A 357 3.14 -10.68 10.57
C TRP A 357 3.36 -12.08 9.99
N GLY A 358 4.28 -12.22 9.05
CA GLY A 358 4.99 -13.48 8.79
C GLY A 358 4.15 -14.66 8.28
N SER A 359 2.95 -14.43 7.75
CA SER A 359 2.27 -15.47 6.97
C SER A 359 3.02 -15.61 5.64
N GLN A 360 3.62 -16.76 5.35
CA GLN A 360 4.23 -16.98 4.01
C GLN A 360 3.19 -17.06 2.89
N THR A 361 1.90 -16.99 3.22
CA THR A 361 0.80 -16.92 2.26
C THR A 361 0.22 -15.51 2.25
N PRO A 362 0.47 -14.68 1.21
CA PRO A 362 -0.32 -13.49 0.97
C PRO A 362 -1.76 -13.97 0.79
N ASN A 363 -2.60 -13.73 1.80
CA ASN A 363 -4.04 -13.79 1.63
C ASN A 363 -4.44 -12.53 0.87
N ASP A 364 -4.01 -12.46 -0.40
CA ASP A 364 -4.52 -11.45 -1.32
C ASP A 364 -5.97 -11.81 -1.59
N GLN A 365 -6.85 -11.39 -0.68
CA GLN A 365 -8.29 -11.61 -0.76
C GLN A 365 -8.85 -11.00 -2.05
N SER A 366 -8.13 -10.06 -2.69
CA SER A 366 -8.50 -9.55 -4.01
C SER A 366 -8.54 -10.65 -5.05
N ALA A 367 -7.65 -11.65 -5.00
CA ALA A 367 -7.62 -12.76 -5.96
C ALA A 367 -8.83 -13.69 -5.81
N TYR A 368 -9.25 -14.00 -4.58
CA TYR A 368 -10.47 -14.76 -4.36
C TYR A 368 -11.72 -13.95 -4.72
N GLN A 369 -11.83 -12.69 -4.28
CA GLN A 369 -12.98 -11.83 -4.60
C GLN A 369 -13.10 -11.58 -6.10
N PHE A 370 -11.97 -11.43 -6.78
CA PHE A 370 -11.85 -11.35 -8.22
C PHE A 370 -12.48 -12.55 -8.91
N ILE A 371 -12.05 -13.77 -8.60
CA ILE A 371 -12.57 -14.98 -9.22
C ILE A 371 -14.04 -15.18 -8.85
N LEU A 372 -14.42 -14.91 -7.59
CA LEU A 372 -15.81 -14.99 -7.14
C LEU A 372 -16.72 -14.05 -7.93
N ASN A 373 -16.30 -12.81 -8.14
CA ASN A 373 -17.08 -11.84 -8.91
C ASN A 373 -17.11 -12.19 -10.40
N ALA A 374 -15.98 -12.63 -10.96
CA ALA A 374 -15.95 -13.08 -12.35
C ALA A 374 -16.91 -14.27 -12.55
N HIS A 375 -16.93 -15.22 -11.62
CA HIS A 375 -17.85 -16.36 -11.67
C HIS A 375 -19.32 -15.94 -11.55
N LYS A 376 -19.64 -15.00 -10.66
CA LYS A 376 -21.01 -14.47 -10.48
C LYS A 376 -21.53 -13.71 -11.70
N ASN A 377 -20.65 -13.04 -12.44
CA ASN A 377 -21.01 -12.15 -13.53
C ASN A 377 -20.62 -12.68 -14.92
N LYS A 378 -20.20 -13.95 -15.04
CA LYS A 378 -19.74 -14.54 -16.32
C LYS A 378 -20.75 -14.46 -17.47
N ASP A 379 -22.04 -14.44 -17.13
CA ASP A 379 -23.16 -14.39 -18.08
C ASP A 379 -23.60 -12.93 -18.38
N ASP A 380 -22.90 -11.93 -17.83
CA ASP A 380 -23.14 -10.51 -18.13
C ASP A 380 -22.68 -10.20 -19.56
N PRO A 381 -23.57 -9.78 -20.48
CA PRO A 381 -23.22 -9.57 -21.89
C PRO A 381 -22.15 -8.49 -22.08
N ASP A 382 -22.10 -7.49 -21.20
CA ASP A 382 -21.19 -6.35 -21.33
C ASP A 382 -19.74 -6.74 -20.96
N TYR A 383 -19.58 -7.79 -20.15
CA TYR A 383 -18.28 -8.18 -19.57
C TYR A 383 -17.93 -9.66 -19.74
N SER A 384 -18.79 -10.45 -20.39
CA SER A 384 -18.63 -11.91 -20.55
C SER A 384 -17.27 -12.31 -21.13
N LYS A 385 -16.75 -11.58 -22.13
CA LYS A 385 -15.41 -11.82 -22.71
C LYS A 385 -14.30 -11.65 -21.66
N LEU A 386 -14.36 -10.58 -20.85
CA LEU A 386 -13.40 -10.32 -19.78
C LEU A 386 -13.48 -11.41 -18.71
N TYR A 387 -14.68 -11.71 -18.20
CA TYR A 387 -14.85 -12.70 -17.14
C TYR A 387 -14.53 -14.13 -17.57
N ASN A 388 -14.84 -14.53 -18.80
CA ASN A 388 -14.47 -15.85 -19.31
C ASN A 388 -12.95 -15.99 -19.42
N THR A 389 -12.26 -14.97 -19.95
CA THR A 389 -10.79 -14.95 -19.99
C THR A 389 -10.19 -15.05 -18.58
N VAL A 390 -10.81 -14.40 -17.60
CA VAL A 390 -10.40 -14.46 -16.19
C VAL A 390 -10.59 -15.86 -15.61
N LEU A 391 -11.75 -16.48 -15.82
CA LEU A 391 -12.07 -17.80 -15.27
C LEU A 391 -11.20 -18.89 -15.89
N GLU A 392 -10.91 -18.80 -17.19
CA GLU A 392 -9.99 -19.72 -17.88
C GLU A 392 -8.56 -19.62 -17.33
N ASN A 393 -8.16 -18.43 -16.88
CA ASN A 393 -6.84 -18.15 -16.31
C ASN A 393 -6.88 -17.99 -14.78
N SER A 394 -7.84 -18.63 -14.10
CA SER A 394 -8.05 -18.44 -12.66
C SER A 394 -7.00 -19.12 -11.77
N ASN A 395 -6.23 -20.06 -12.33
CA ASN A 395 -5.10 -20.63 -11.61
C ASN A 395 -4.03 -19.54 -11.41
N MET A 396 -3.44 -19.53 -10.23
CA MET A 396 -2.43 -18.56 -9.84
C MET A 396 -1.34 -19.24 -9.03
N CYS A 397 -0.21 -18.58 -8.89
CA CYS A 397 0.86 -19.10 -8.07
C CYS A 397 0.54 -18.83 -6.59
N PHE A 398 0.24 -19.89 -5.87
CA PHE A 398 0.02 -19.87 -4.44
C PHE A 398 1.29 -19.40 -3.73
N GLU A 399 1.13 -18.57 -2.68
CA GLU A 399 2.20 -17.84 -1.97
C GLU A 399 2.79 -16.64 -2.73
N ASP A 400 2.67 -16.58 -4.06
CA ASP A 400 3.09 -15.41 -4.83
C ASP A 400 2.20 -15.13 -6.05
N THR A 401 1.12 -14.40 -5.83
CA THR A 401 0.15 -14.02 -6.89
C THR A 401 0.75 -13.11 -7.97
N SER A 402 1.98 -12.63 -7.81
CA SER A 402 2.65 -11.84 -8.84
C SER A 402 3.12 -12.71 -10.02
N ILE A 403 3.38 -14.01 -9.79
CA ILE A 403 3.73 -14.97 -10.83
C ILE A 403 2.46 -15.40 -11.59
N ARG A 404 2.37 -15.01 -12.86
CA ARG A 404 1.17 -15.25 -13.70
C ARG A 404 1.25 -16.46 -14.62
N HIS A 405 2.34 -17.23 -14.58
CA HIS A 405 2.55 -18.38 -15.45
C HIS A 405 2.91 -19.63 -14.63
N GLU A 406 2.26 -20.75 -14.98
CA GLU A 406 2.42 -22.03 -14.29
C GLU A 406 3.87 -22.50 -14.25
N HIS A 407 4.58 -22.40 -15.38
CA HIS A 407 5.96 -22.87 -15.48
C HIS A 407 6.87 -22.12 -14.49
N TRP A 408 6.77 -20.79 -14.42
CA TRP A 408 7.56 -19.99 -13.48
C TRP A 408 7.19 -20.27 -12.02
N CYS A 409 5.91 -20.49 -11.74
CA CYS A 409 5.47 -20.86 -10.41
C CYS A 409 6.13 -22.17 -9.95
N LYS A 410 6.16 -23.17 -10.83
CA LYS A 410 6.77 -24.46 -10.54
C LYS A 410 8.29 -24.37 -10.41
N ASP A 411 8.95 -23.56 -11.25
CA ASP A 411 10.41 -23.36 -11.18
C ASP A 411 10.84 -22.67 -9.88
N ALA A 412 9.99 -21.79 -9.33
CA ALA A 412 10.16 -21.19 -8.01
C ALA A 412 9.89 -22.17 -6.84
N GLY A 413 9.46 -23.40 -7.12
CA GLY A 413 9.09 -24.39 -6.11
C GLY A 413 7.74 -24.13 -5.44
N LEU A 414 6.92 -23.24 -6.01
CA LEU A 414 5.61 -22.85 -5.50
C LEU A 414 4.49 -23.69 -6.14
N THR A 415 3.25 -23.49 -5.66
CA THR A 415 2.10 -24.31 -6.09
C THR A 415 1.20 -23.52 -7.04
N TRP A 416 1.02 -24.02 -8.25
CA TRP A 416 0.02 -23.50 -9.19
C TRP A 416 -1.37 -24.07 -8.83
N ASP A 417 -2.27 -23.23 -8.32
CA ASP A 417 -3.58 -23.63 -7.82
C ASP A 417 -4.59 -22.48 -7.94
N LYS A 418 -5.88 -22.76 -7.84
CA LYS A 418 -6.94 -21.73 -7.83
C LYS A 418 -7.71 -21.69 -6.52
N PRO A 419 -8.13 -20.50 -6.05
CA PRO A 419 -9.13 -20.39 -5.00
C PRO A 419 -10.39 -21.21 -5.30
N CYS A 420 -10.91 -21.94 -4.30
CA CYS A 420 -12.21 -22.60 -4.43
C CYS A 420 -13.33 -21.55 -4.52
N LEU A 421 -14.38 -21.84 -5.29
CA LEU A 421 -15.58 -20.99 -5.38
C LEU A 421 -16.81 -21.71 -4.83
N THR A 422 -16.80 -23.02 -4.95
CA THR A 422 -17.82 -23.93 -4.48
C THR A 422 -17.22 -24.91 -3.49
N ASN A 423 -18.06 -25.49 -2.65
CA ASN A 423 -17.58 -26.44 -1.64
C ASN A 423 -17.13 -27.75 -2.28
N GLU A 424 -17.73 -28.09 -3.42
CA GLU A 424 -17.47 -29.31 -4.19
C GLU A 424 -16.05 -29.35 -4.75
N GLU A 425 -15.39 -28.20 -4.89
CA GLU A 425 -13.97 -28.11 -5.27
C GLU A 425 -13.03 -28.56 -4.13
N CYS A 426 -13.54 -28.68 -2.90
CA CYS A 426 -12.72 -28.97 -1.75
C CYS A 426 -12.58 -30.47 -1.45
N PRO A 427 -11.35 -30.97 -1.24
CA PRO A 427 -11.09 -32.41 -1.14
C PRO A 427 -11.79 -33.07 0.05
N PHE A 428 -12.05 -32.31 1.12
CA PHE A 428 -12.67 -32.80 2.35
C PHE A 428 -14.14 -32.42 2.52
N TYR A 429 -14.74 -31.72 1.55
CA TYR A 429 -16.13 -31.28 1.71
C TYR A 429 -17.07 -32.46 1.87
N LYS A 430 -17.81 -32.46 2.99
CA LYS A 430 -18.71 -33.55 3.39
C LYS A 430 -18.07 -34.94 3.35
N LYS A 431 -16.75 -35.05 3.54
CA LYS A 431 -16.08 -36.36 3.63
C LYS A 431 -16.24 -37.01 5.00
N ASN A 432 -16.55 -36.26 6.05
CA ASN A 432 -17.06 -36.81 7.31
C ASN A 432 -18.59 -36.78 7.27
N MET A 433 -19.23 -37.93 7.07
CA MET A 433 -20.69 -38.08 6.99
C MET A 433 -21.27 -38.80 8.21
N ASN A 434 -20.51 -38.87 9.31
CA ASN A 434 -20.92 -39.62 10.49
C ASN A 434 -22.03 -38.91 11.31
N TYR A 435 -22.26 -37.62 11.05
CA TYR A 435 -23.29 -36.75 11.64
C TYR A 435 -23.51 -35.53 10.73
N PRO A 436 -24.65 -34.82 10.83
CA PRO A 436 -24.91 -33.60 10.07
C PRO A 436 -23.85 -32.50 10.31
N ASN A 437 -23.09 -32.15 9.28
CA ASN A 437 -22.10 -31.07 9.29
C ASN A 437 -21.85 -30.52 7.88
N ASP A 438 -21.12 -29.42 7.80
CA ASP A 438 -20.68 -28.78 6.56
C ASP A 438 -19.15 -28.61 6.48
N PHE A 439 -18.40 -29.48 7.18
CA PHE A 439 -16.95 -29.39 7.23
C PHE A 439 -16.28 -29.70 5.88
N GLY A 440 -15.08 -29.17 5.73
CA GLY A 440 -14.28 -29.32 4.52
C GLY A 440 -14.72 -28.39 3.40
N LYS A 441 -15.57 -27.41 3.70
CA LYS A 441 -16.13 -26.44 2.76
C LYS A 441 -15.11 -25.41 2.28
N CYS A 442 -15.50 -24.63 1.28
CA CYS A 442 -14.72 -23.49 0.84
C CYS A 442 -14.94 -22.31 1.80
N ILE A 443 -13.85 -21.77 2.35
CA ILE A 443 -13.86 -20.61 3.25
C ILE A 443 -12.91 -19.58 2.65
N ASN A 444 -13.47 -18.49 2.12
CA ASN A 444 -12.71 -17.36 1.57
C ASN A 444 -11.67 -17.78 0.51
N GLY A 445 -12.01 -18.73 -0.36
CA GLY A 445 -11.11 -19.23 -1.41
C GLY A 445 -10.21 -20.37 -0.99
N PHE A 446 -10.24 -20.76 0.29
CA PHE A 446 -9.46 -21.86 0.83
C PHE A 446 -10.35 -23.00 1.26
N CYS A 447 -9.95 -24.22 0.90
CA CYS A 447 -10.62 -25.40 1.43
C CYS A 447 -10.31 -25.59 2.90
N GLU A 448 -11.35 -25.75 3.72
CA GLU A 448 -11.21 -26.15 5.12
C GLU A 448 -10.59 -27.54 5.18
N MET A 449 -9.51 -27.68 5.96
CA MET A 449 -8.76 -28.93 6.06
C MET A 449 -8.92 -29.55 7.45
N PRO A 450 -8.98 -30.89 7.56
CA PRO A 450 -8.85 -31.58 8.84
C PRO A 450 -7.53 -31.23 9.53
N LEU A 451 -7.52 -31.32 10.85
CA LEU A 451 -6.30 -31.21 11.65
C LEU A 451 -5.25 -32.24 11.17
N GLY A 452 -3.96 -31.88 11.19
CA GLY A 452 -2.86 -32.75 10.74
C GLY A 452 -2.56 -32.71 9.23
N ILE A 453 -3.48 -32.21 8.40
CA ILE A 453 -3.21 -31.90 6.99
C ILE A 453 -2.44 -30.58 6.90
N LYS A 454 -1.37 -30.55 6.11
CA LYS A 454 -0.73 -29.28 5.73
C LYS A 454 -1.20 -28.89 4.34
N ARG A 455 -1.52 -27.61 4.21
CA ARG A 455 -1.91 -26.97 2.96
C ARG A 455 -0.70 -26.89 2.04
N LYS A 456 -0.90 -27.18 0.76
CA LYS A 456 0.05 -26.94 -0.33
C LYS A 456 -0.42 -25.81 -1.25
N GLY A 457 -1.74 -25.66 -1.40
CA GLY A 457 -2.39 -24.61 -2.20
C GLY A 457 -3.76 -24.22 -1.65
N TYR A 458 -4.50 -23.42 -2.41
CA TYR A 458 -5.89 -23.06 -2.09
C TYR A 458 -6.77 -24.31 -1.88
N THR A 459 -6.66 -25.28 -2.78
CA THR A 459 -7.38 -26.56 -2.76
C THR A 459 -6.46 -27.76 -2.52
N GLN A 460 -5.16 -27.61 -2.83
CA GLN A 460 -4.18 -28.69 -2.77
C GLN A 460 -3.61 -28.95 -1.37
N ILE A 461 -3.32 -30.22 -1.09
CA ILE A 461 -2.72 -30.70 0.16
C ILE A 461 -1.29 -31.20 -0.07
N GLN A 462 -0.47 -31.14 0.97
CA GLN A 462 0.87 -31.71 0.91
C GLN A 462 0.79 -33.24 1.01
N GLU A 463 1.38 -33.95 0.05
CA GLU A 463 1.24 -35.42 -0.12
C GLU A 463 1.61 -36.24 1.13
N ASN A 464 2.59 -35.77 1.91
CA ASN A 464 3.10 -36.48 3.08
C ASN A 464 2.37 -36.14 4.39
N THR A 465 1.17 -35.56 4.31
CA THR A 465 0.39 -35.18 5.49
C THR A 465 -0.82 -36.08 5.65
N LYS A 466 -1.19 -36.33 6.91
CA LYS A 466 -2.29 -37.24 7.24
C LYS A 466 -3.28 -36.53 8.16
N PRO A 467 -4.58 -36.72 7.93
CA PRO A 467 -5.58 -36.12 8.77
C PRO A 467 -5.62 -36.81 10.13
N ILE A 468 -5.94 -36.04 11.16
CA ILE A 468 -6.26 -36.54 12.49
C ILE A 468 -7.73 -36.93 12.49
N CYS A 469 -8.04 -38.07 13.10
CA CYS A 469 -9.40 -38.53 13.30
C CYS A 469 -9.71 -38.82 14.77
N HIS A 470 -10.95 -38.57 15.19
CA HIS A 470 -11.38 -38.77 16.59
C HIS A 470 -11.41 -40.25 16.99
N ASN A 471 -11.66 -41.13 16.03
CA ASN A 471 -11.72 -42.57 16.26
C ASN A 471 -10.34 -43.24 16.34
N CYS A 472 -9.27 -42.46 16.46
CA CYS A 472 -7.91 -42.94 16.54
C CYS A 472 -7.33 -42.88 17.95
N PRO A 473 -6.51 -43.87 18.34
CA PRO A 473 -5.83 -43.82 19.62
C PRO A 473 -4.87 -42.63 19.67
N SER A 474 -4.71 -41.99 20.82
CA SER A 474 -3.83 -40.82 20.98
C SER A 474 -2.37 -41.09 20.57
N LYS A 475 -1.91 -42.34 20.64
CA LYS A 475 -0.58 -42.77 20.20
C LYS A 475 -0.42 -42.85 18.66
N ASN A 476 -1.52 -42.91 17.91
CA ASN A 476 -1.54 -42.89 16.45
C ASN A 476 -2.81 -42.19 15.95
N PRO A 477 -2.86 -40.85 16.00
CA PRO A 477 -4.06 -40.08 15.69
C PRO A 477 -4.42 -40.05 14.19
N PHE A 478 -3.60 -40.65 13.32
CA PHE A 478 -3.70 -40.58 11.85
C PHE A 478 -4.28 -41.85 11.21
N CYS A 479 -4.91 -42.71 12.01
CA CYS A 479 -5.36 -44.04 11.59
C CYS A 479 -6.63 -44.06 10.73
N CYS A 480 -7.48 -43.03 10.88
CA CYS A 480 -8.74 -42.73 10.19
C CYS A 480 -9.53 -43.96 9.71
N ARG A 481 -9.73 -44.95 10.59
CA ARG A 481 -10.36 -46.23 10.24
C ARG A 481 -11.85 -46.03 9.97
N GLN A 482 -12.43 -46.84 9.10
CA GLN A 482 -13.87 -46.90 8.86
C GLN A 482 -14.45 -48.18 9.47
N THR A 483 -15.71 -48.13 9.92
CA THR A 483 -16.44 -49.29 10.44
C THR A 483 -17.85 -49.31 9.86
N VAL A 484 -18.61 -50.39 10.07
CA VAL A 484 -20.01 -50.49 9.61
C VAL A 484 -20.87 -49.34 10.15
N ASN A 485 -20.61 -48.90 11.39
CA ASN A 485 -21.36 -47.81 12.04
C ASN A 485 -20.77 -46.41 11.76
N MET A 486 -19.60 -46.36 11.12
CA MET A 486 -18.85 -45.14 10.82
C MET A 486 -18.29 -45.26 9.40
N PRO A 487 -19.17 -45.13 8.39
CA PRO A 487 -18.87 -45.47 6.99
C PRO A 487 -17.88 -44.48 6.35
N THR A 488 -17.63 -43.35 7.00
CA THR A 488 -16.65 -42.36 6.57
C THR A 488 -15.58 -42.12 7.64
N PRO A 489 -14.37 -41.70 7.25
CA PRO A 489 -13.34 -41.33 8.22
C PRO A 489 -13.85 -40.21 9.15
N ASP A 490 -13.58 -40.35 10.44
CA ASP A 490 -14.04 -39.39 11.45
C ASP A 490 -13.05 -38.24 11.64
N TYR A 491 -12.85 -37.48 10.57
CA TYR A 491 -11.91 -36.36 10.50
C TYR A 491 -12.20 -35.32 11.58
N ALA A 492 -11.14 -34.89 12.28
CA ALA A 492 -11.21 -33.82 13.25
C ALA A 492 -10.95 -32.46 12.59
N PHE A 493 -11.82 -31.49 12.82
CA PHE A 493 -11.68 -30.09 12.38
C PHE A 493 -11.57 -29.14 13.59
N TYR A 494 -11.09 -27.92 13.36
CA TYR A 494 -10.80 -26.95 14.44
C TYR A 494 -12.03 -26.64 15.33
N ASN A 495 -13.23 -26.54 14.73
CA ASN A 495 -14.49 -26.23 15.44
C ASN A 495 -15.42 -27.44 15.61
N ASP A 496 -14.87 -28.65 15.44
CA ASP A 496 -15.68 -29.86 15.36
C ASP A 496 -16.40 -30.22 16.66
N ARG A 497 -15.75 -29.95 17.80
CA ARG A 497 -16.26 -30.28 19.14
C ARG A 497 -17.69 -29.80 19.38
N THR A 498 -18.00 -28.57 18.98
CA THR A 498 -19.35 -27.99 19.17
C THR A 498 -20.39 -28.77 18.37
N LYS A 499 -20.11 -29.08 17.10
CA LYS A 499 -21.00 -29.86 16.23
C LYS A 499 -21.20 -31.29 16.70
N ARG A 500 -20.17 -31.91 17.26
CA ARG A 500 -20.29 -33.25 17.86
C ARG A 500 -21.15 -33.24 19.11
N LEU A 501 -21.02 -32.23 19.97
CA LEU A 501 -21.88 -32.09 21.15
C LEU A 501 -23.36 -31.88 20.78
N GLU A 502 -23.64 -31.09 19.73
CA GLU A 502 -25.00 -30.92 19.19
C GLU A 502 -25.59 -32.25 18.68
N ASN A 503 -24.75 -33.13 18.13
CA ASN A 503 -25.16 -34.43 17.56
C ASN A 503 -24.80 -35.63 18.46
N ARG A 504 -24.60 -35.41 19.76
CA ARG A 504 -24.11 -36.43 20.71
C ARG A 504 -24.92 -37.73 20.65
N GLN A 505 -26.25 -37.63 20.65
CA GLN A 505 -27.13 -38.80 20.67
C GLN A 505 -26.94 -39.70 19.43
N GLU A 506 -26.83 -39.10 18.24
CA GLU A 506 -26.60 -39.86 16.99
C GLU A 506 -25.22 -40.52 17.00
N LEU A 507 -24.20 -39.80 17.46
CA LEU A 507 -22.83 -40.30 17.56
C LEU A 507 -22.73 -41.46 18.55
N GLU A 508 -23.36 -41.35 19.72
CA GLU A 508 -23.40 -42.41 20.73
C GLU A 508 -24.14 -43.66 20.21
N LEU A 509 -25.27 -43.49 19.51
CA LEU A 509 -26.00 -44.60 18.86
C LEU A 509 -25.14 -45.34 17.83
N ARG A 510 -24.24 -44.63 17.14
CA ARG A 510 -23.28 -45.20 16.18
C ARG A 510 -22.02 -45.76 16.85
N GLY A 511 -21.86 -45.59 18.17
CA GLY A 511 -20.67 -46.01 18.92
C GLY A 511 -19.43 -45.15 18.62
N ILE A 512 -19.64 -43.88 18.25
CA ILE A 512 -18.59 -42.91 17.93
C ILE A 512 -18.34 -42.01 19.16
N ILE A 513 -17.07 -41.76 19.47
CA ILE A 513 -16.66 -40.96 20.64
C ILE A 513 -17.02 -39.49 20.44
N VAL A 514 -17.68 -38.86 21.43
CA VAL A 514 -18.13 -37.46 21.39
C VAL A 514 -17.17 -36.51 22.07
#